data_AF-A0A9W7M4P3-F1
#
_entry.id   AF-A0A9W7M4P3-F1
#
_cell.length_a   1.000
_cell.length_b   1.000
_cell.length_c   1.000
_cell.angle_alpha   90.00
_cell.angle_beta   90.00
_cell.angle_gamma   90.00
#
_symmetry.space_group_name_H-M   'P 1'
#
loop_
_entity.id
_entity.type
_entity.pdbx_description
1 polymer ?
#
loop_
_entity_poly.entity_id
_entity_poly.type
_entity_poly.pdbx_seq_one_letter_code
_entity_poly.pdbx_strand_id
1 'polypeptide(L)'
;MVQHLIERCLLLHMNQQQCVMALAQFASIRPCITITVWRELEKENRDFFRAYFRAVSSYRPFMGRYIQRKPSFQRKKQYWK
;
A
#
# COMPACT_ATOMS: atom_id res chain seq x y z
N MET A 1 11.30 14.33 13.31
CA MET A 1 11.96 13.03 12.98
C MET A 1 10.98 11.98 12.45
N VAL A 2 9.85 11.65 13.11
CA VAL A 2 8.87 10.67 12.57
C VAL A 2 7.84 11.31 11.61
N GLN A 3 7.41 12.56 11.87
CA GLN A 3 6.47 13.28 11.00
C GLN A 3 6.96 13.40 9.55
N HIS A 4 8.21 13.82 9.32
CA HIS A 4 8.78 13.91 7.96
C HIS A 4 8.81 12.59 7.20
N LEU A 5 8.94 11.47 7.90
CA LEU A 5 8.92 10.16 7.27
C LEU A 5 7.48 9.77 6.87
N ILE A 6 6.50 10.15 7.68
CA ILE A 6 5.08 9.99 7.35
C ILE A 6 4.69 10.90 6.19
N GLU A 7 5.14 12.15 6.18
CA GLU A 7 4.94 13.08 5.05
C GLU A 7 5.49 12.50 3.76
N ARG A 8 6.71 11.94 3.77
CA ARG A 8 7.26 11.25 2.59
C ARG A 8 6.42 10.04 2.17
N CYS A 9 5.88 9.27 3.12
CA CYS A 9 5.00 8.15 2.80
C CYS A 9 3.67 8.61 2.18
N LEU A 10 3.11 9.73 2.67
CA LEU A 10 1.92 10.36 2.12
C LEU A 10 2.17 10.91 0.70
N LEU A 11 3.32 11.55 0.47
CA LEU A 11 3.72 11.99 -0.87
C LEU A 11 3.87 10.82 -1.86
N LEU A 12 4.23 9.64 -1.38
CA LEU A 12 4.33 8.42 -2.18
C LEU A 12 2.97 7.70 -2.36
N HIS A 13 1.86 8.30 -1.93
CA HIS A 13 0.51 7.71 -2.02
C HIS A 13 0.40 6.32 -1.37
N MET A 14 1.19 6.06 -0.33
CA MET A 14 1.17 4.79 0.38
C MET A 14 -0.01 4.69 1.35
N ASN A 15 -0.55 3.47 1.48
CA ASN A 15 -1.54 3.15 2.51
C ASN A 15 -0.87 2.98 3.87
N GLN A 16 -1.63 3.17 4.95
CA GLN A 16 -1.15 3.08 6.34
C GLN A 16 -0.26 1.85 6.59
N GLN A 17 -0.68 0.67 6.12
CA GLN A 17 0.11 -0.56 6.30
C GLN A 17 1.46 -0.53 5.57
N GLN A 18 1.49 0.02 4.36
CA GLN A 18 2.74 0.18 3.60
C GLN A 18 3.65 1.19 4.28
N CYS A 19 3.12 2.29 4.82
CA CYS A 19 3.89 3.24 5.61
C CYS A 19 4.51 2.55 6.84
N VAL A 20 3.74 1.76 7.57
CA VAL A 20 4.23 1.04 8.77
C VAL A 20 5.33 0.06 8.40
N MET A 21 5.16 -0.75 7.35
CA MET A 21 6.19 -1.70 6.90
C MET A 21 7.44 -0.99 6.40
N ALA A 22 7.29 0.07 5.59
CA ALA A 22 8.41 0.85 5.09
C ALA A 22 9.20 1.49 6.25
N LEU A 23 8.52 2.10 7.21
CA LEU A 23 9.19 2.74 8.34
C LEU A 23 9.85 1.73 9.29
N ALA A 24 9.24 0.56 9.46
CA ALA A 24 9.87 -0.53 10.20
C ALA A 24 11.13 -1.07 9.49
N GLN A 25 11.10 -1.18 8.15
CA GLN A 25 12.20 -1.74 7.37
C GLN A 25 13.34 -0.74 7.13
N PHE A 26 13.02 0.50 6.77
CA PHE A 26 14.02 1.51 6.36
C PHE A 26 14.55 2.34 7.52
N ALA A 27 13.75 2.54 8.57
CA ALA A 27 14.12 3.38 9.70
C ALA A 27 14.17 2.62 11.04
N SER A 28 13.93 1.30 11.04
CA SER A 28 13.85 0.47 12.26
C SER A 28 12.88 1.03 13.32
N ILE A 29 11.86 1.76 12.88
CA ILE A 29 10.87 2.37 13.79
C ILE A 29 9.86 1.30 14.20
N ARG A 30 9.58 1.23 15.51
CA ARG A 30 8.56 0.30 16.03
C ARG A 30 7.21 0.57 15.37
N PRO A 31 6.53 -0.44 14.78
CA PRO A 31 5.22 -0.30 14.14
C PRO A 31 4.18 0.41 15.03
N CYS A 32 4.24 0.15 16.33
CA CYS A 32 3.35 0.76 17.33
C CYS A 32 3.44 2.29 17.32
N ILE A 33 4.65 2.85 17.18
CA ILE A 33 4.87 4.31 17.15
C ILE A 33 4.24 4.90 15.89
N THR A 34 4.52 4.29 14.72
CA THR A 34 3.96 4.74 13.45
C THR A 34 2.43 4.70 13.44
N ILE A 35 1.82 3.65 13.99
CA ILE A 35 0.36 3.52 14.08
C ILE A 35 -0.23 4.61 14.98
N THR A 36 0.39 4.85 16.15
CA THR A 36 -0.09 5.89 17.07
C THR A 36 0.00 7.27 16.42
N VAL A 37 1.14 7.62 15.84
CA VAL A 37 1.31 8.93 15.17
C VAL A 37 0.36 9.08 13.99
N TRP A 38 0.15 8.02 13.21
CA TRP A 38 -0.81 8.04 12.11
C TRP A 38 -2.24 8.29 12.59
N ARG A 39 -2.66 7.63 13.68
CA ARG A 39 -3.99 7.82 14.27
C ARG A 39 -4.19 9.24 14.79
N GLU A 40 -3.18 9.82 15.43
CA GLU A 40 -3.27 11.21 15.89
C GLU A 40 -3.33 12.18 14.71
N LEU A 41 -2.51 11.98 13.67
CA LEU A 41 -2.57 12.79 12.43
C LEU A 41 -3.93 12.69 11.74
N GLU A 42 -4.52 11.50 11.69
CA GLU A 42 -5.84 11.27 11.10
C GLU A 42 -6.95 11.97 11.89
N LYS A 43 -6.84 12.01 13.23
CA LYS A 43 -7.78 12.74 14.08
C LYS A 43 -7.67 14.25 13.91
N GLU A 44 -6.45 14.78 13.87
CA GLU A 44 -6.22 16.22 13.71
C GLU A 44 -6.58 16.71 12.30
N ASN A 45 -6.34 15.90 11.27
CA ASN A 45 -6.45 16.31 9.86
C ASN A 45 -7.43 15.44 9.06
N ARG A 46 -8.64 15.21 9.60
CA ARG A 46 -9.65 14.32 8.98
C ARG A 46 -9.98 14.70 7.54
N ASP A 47 -10.12 15.98 7.24
CA ASP A 47 -10.46 16.45 5.89
C ASP A 47 -9.34 16.19 4.88
N PHE A 48 -8.08 16.36 5.31
CA PHE A 48 -6.91 16.01 4.50
C PHE A 48 -6.88 14.52 4.20
N PHE A 49 -7.03 13.66 5.21
CA PHE A 49 -7.01 12.21 5.01
C PHE A 49 -8.18 11.74 4.14
N ARG A 50 -9.36 12.37 4.24
CA ARG A 50 -10.51 12.09 3.37
C ARG A 50 -10.21 12.42 1.90
N ALA A 51 -9.60 13.57 1.63
CA ALA A 51 -9.17 13.95 0.29
C ALA A 51 -8.02 13.05 -0.21
N TYR A 52 -7.08 12.72 0.67
CA TYR A 52 -5.96 11.84 0.40
C TYR A 52 -6.40 10.43 0.04
N PHE A 53 -7.28 9.78 0.81
CA PHE A 53 -7.80 8.46 0.49
C PHE A 53 -8.60 8.45 -0.81
N ARG A 54 -9.33 9.53 -1.10
CA ARG A 54 -10.00 9.70 -2.40
C ARG A 54 -8.98 9.81 -3.53
N ALA A 55 -7.89 10.55 -3.33
CA ALA A 55 -6.81 10.70 -4.30
C ALA A 55 -6.04 9.39 -4.51
N VAL A 56 -5.63 8.68 -3.45
CA VAL A 56 -4.98 7.37 -3.50
C VAL A 56 -5.87 6.34 -4.18
N SER A 57 -7.18 6.35 -3.88
CA SER A 57 -8.14 5.46 -4.55
C SER A 57 -8.36 5.82 -6.01
N SER A 58 -8.19 7.10 -6.39
CA SER A 58 -8.24 7.55 -7.80
C SER A 58 -6.93 7.31 -8.56
N TYR A 59 -5.80 7.31 -7.87
CA TYR A 59 -4.54 6.70 -8.30
C TYR A 59 -4.68 5.17 -8.25
N ARG A 60 -5.77 4.62 -8.81
CA ARG A 60 -5.61 3.38 -9.57
C ARG A 60 -4.64 3.76 -10.68
N PRO A 61 -3.40 3.21 -10.71
CA PRO A 61 -2.74 3.13 -11.99
C PRO A 61 -3.77 2.46 -12.90
N PHE A 62 -3.76 2.84 -14.16
CA PHE A 62 -4.43 2.14 -15.23
C PHE A 62 -3.90 0.69 -15.35
N MET A 63 -3.98 -0.11 -14.29
CA MET A 63 -3.68 -1.53 -14.18
C MET A 63 -4.93 -2.33 -14.63
N GLY A 64 -5.65 -1.80 -15.61
CA GLY A 64 -6.63 -2.53 -16.41
C GLY A 64 -5.99 -3.47 -17.44
N ARG A 65 -4.70 -3.84 -17.30
CA ARG A 65 -3.98 -4.69 -18.25
C ARG A 65 -3.05 -5.76 -17.67
N TYR A 66 -3.16 -6.09 -16.37
CA TYR A 66 -2.53 -7.31 -15.83
C TYR A 66 -3.54 -8.44 -15.53
N ILE A 67 -4.71 -8.39 -16.17
CA ILE A 67 -5.57 -9.57 -16.33
C ILE A 67 -5.46 -10.05 -17.78
N GLN A 68 -4.36 -10.73 -18.09
CA GLN A 68 -4.35 -11.86 -19.03
C GLN A 68 -2.99 -12.54 -18.98
N ARG A 69 -2.95 -13.67 -18.29
CA ARG A 69 -2.38 -14.95 -18.76
C ARG A 69 -2.45 -15.94 -17.59
N LYS A 70 -3.56 -16.69 -17.53
CA LYS A 70 -3.49 -18.04 -16.96
C LYS A 70 -2.43 -18.79 -17.78
N PRO A 71 -1.39 -19.39 -17.19
CA PRO A 71 -0.66 -20.42 -17.90
C PRO A 71 -1.60 -21.62 -17.98
N SER A 72 -2.15 -21.87 -19.17
CA SER A 72 -2.77 -23.16 -19.46
C SER A 72 -1.65 -24.20 -19.39
N PHE A 73 -1.55 -24.93 -18.29
CA PHE A 73 -0.80 -26.17 -18.28
C PHE A 73 -1.54 -27.15 -19.18
N GLN A 74 -1.14 -27.20 -20.44
CA GLN A 74 -1.40 -28.33 -21.32
C GLN A 74 -0.84 -29.57 -20.64
N ARG A 75 -1.71 -30.45 -20.16
CA ARG A 75 -1.34 -31.84 -19.89
C ARG A 75 -2.32 -32.75 -20.62
N LYS A 76 -2.23 -32.75 -21.96
CA LYS A 76 -2.58 -33.93 -22.74
C LYS A 76 -1.32 -34.78 -22.89
N LYS A 77 -1.23 -35.83 -22.08
CA LYS A 77 -0.52 -37.06 -22.43
C LYS A 77 -1.49 -38.21 -22.18
N GLN A 78 -2.27 -38.51 -23.22
CA GLN A 78 -2.76 -39.85 -23.51
C GLN A 78 -1.55 -40.78 -23.54
N TYR A 79 -1.59 -41.92 -22.83
CA TYR A 79 -1.04 -43.19 -23.27
C TYR A 79 -1.45 -44.31 -22.29
N TRP A 80 -1.96 -45.41 -22.88
CA TRP A 80 -2.20 -46.77 -22.36
C TRP A 80 -3.53 -47.12 -21.66
N LYS A 81 -4.49 -47.64 -22.43
CA LYS A 81 -4.88 -49.07 -22.44
C LYS A 81 -5.57 -49.43 -23.75
#